data_AF-A0A9J6CHM8-F1
#
_entry.id   AF-A0A9J6CHM8-F1
#
_cell.length_a   1.000
_cell.length_b   1.000
_cell.length_c   1.000
_cell.angle_alpha   90.00
_cell.angle_beta   90.00
_cell.angle_gamma   90.00
#
_symmetry.space_group_name_H-M   'P 1'
#
loop_
_entity.id
_entity.type
_entity.pdbx_description
1 polymer ?
#
loop_
_entity_poly.entity_id
_entity_poly.type
_entity_poly.pdbx_seq_one_letter_code
_entity_poly.pdbx_strand_id
1 'polypeptide(L)'
;MNSHIVTLQESWAVDNESYNIPDFEEISRNRLMGRPRAFGTINFCKLNIEPRITDRIEIENGNSNNHETLLEVKDYIDESENILILGDFNHELKLGNQLESFMFQSFGIRLFSPRESTTNARTVIDGVFGRVEDYNIEVFIYESYSSHHKPLVVRVHEL
;
A
#
# COMPACT_ATOMS: atom_id res chain seq x y z
N MET A 1 -5.82 17.71 -8.04
CA MET A 1 -5.39 17.37 -6.68
C MET A 1 -3.94 16.90 -6.71
N ASN A 2 -3.08 17.43 -5.84
CA ASN A 2 -1.67 17.04 -5.71
C ASN A 2 -1.53 16.14 -4.47
N SER A 3 -2.03 14.91 -4.52
CA SER A 3 -1.87 13.99 -3.39
C SER A 3 -0.44 13.48 -3.38
N HIS A 4 0.29 13.79 -2.31
CA HIS A 4 1.69 13.43 -2.15
C HIS A 4 1.84 12.65 -0.84
N ILE A 5 1.34 11.42 -0.86
CA ILE A 5 1.59 10.42 0.18
C ILE A 5 2.75 9.54 -0.32
N VAL A 6 3.69 9.24 0.57
CA VAL A 6 4.74 8.24 0.34
C VAL A 6 4.57 7.14 1.36
N THR A 7 4.38 5.92 0.90
CA THR A 7 4.34 4.73 1.76
C THR A 7 5.61 3.94 1.55
N LEU A 8 6.35 3.69 2.64
CA LEU A 8 7.51 2.83 2.67
C LEU A 8 7.15 1.55 3.42
N GLN A 9 7.23 0.42 2.74
CA GLN A 9 7.14 -0.90 3.35
C GLN A 9 8.53 -1.49 3.58
N GLU A 10 8.60 -2.45 4.50
CA GLU A 10 9.86 -2.99 4.99
C GLU A 10 10.86 -1.89 5.37
N SER A 11 10.40 -0.89 6.10
CA SER A 11 11.23 0.27 6.47
C SER A 11 12.40 -0.11 7.37
N TRP A 12 12.35 -1.23 8.11
CA TRP A 12 13.34 -1.63 9.11
C TRP A 12 13.64 -0.59 10.21
N ALA A 13 12.98 0.57 10.21
CA ALA A 13 13.18 1.63 11.17
C ALA A 13 12.62 1.22 12.53
N VAL A 14 13.40 1.44 13.58
CA VAL A 14 13.05 1.06 14.96
C VAL A 14 12.60 2.25 15.78
N ASP A 15 11.67 2.01 16.70
CA ASP A 15 11.29 2.94 17.77
C ASP A 15 10.98 4.38 17.28
N ASN A 16 11.91 5.31 17.52
CA ASN A 16 11.83 6.74 17.18
C ASN A 16 12.69 7.12 15.95
N GLU A 17 13.29 6.15 15.28
CA GLU A 17 14.00 6.39 14.02
C GLU A 17 12.97 6.55 12.90
N SER A 18 13.17 7.61 12.11
CA SER A 18 12.39 7.91 10.92
C SER A 18 13.31 8.44 9.82
N TYR A 19 12.80 8.47 8.60
CA TYR A 19 13.52 9.00 7.45
C TYR A 19 13.22 10.49 7.28
N ASN A 20 14.27 11.27 7.05
CA ASN A 20 14.10 12.65 6.64
C ASN A 20 13.88 12.71 5.12
N ILE A 21 12.63 12.90 4.71
CA ILE A 21 12.26 13.11 3.30
C ILE A 21 11.95 14.61 3.14
N PRO A 22 12.76 15.37 2.36
CA PRO A 22 12.54 16.79 2.18
C PRO A 22 11.11 17.08 1.69
N ASP A 23 10.46 18.06 2.32
CA ASP A 23 9.07 18.47 2.06
C ASP A 23 7.99 17.47 2.49
N PHE A 24 8.32 16.43 3.27
CA PHE A 24 7.35 15.47 3.80
C PHE A 24 7.44 15.34 5.32
N GLU A 25 6.31 15.04 5.94
CA GLU A 25 6.16 14.73 7.36
C GLU A 25 5.62 13.31 7.53
N GLU A 26 6.14 12.57 8.52
CA GLU A 26 5.60 11.27 8.89
C GLU A 26 4.21 11.45 9.52
N ILE A 27 3.20 10.82 8.93
CA ILE A 27 1.81 10.94 9.38
C ILE A 27 1.33 9.68 10.13
N SER A 28 1.94 8.52 9.85
CA SER A 28 1.64 7.27 10.54
C SER A 28 2.74 6.24 10.33
N ARG A 29 2.85 5.30 11.26
CA ARG A 29 3.67 4.10 11.13
C ARG A 29 3.03 2.94 11.88
N ASN A 30 3.24 1.71 11.42
CA ASN A 30 2.90 0.53 12.20
C ASN A 30 4.06 0.23 13.17
N ARG A 31 3.79 0.26 14.48
CA ARG A 31 4.80 0.00 15.51
C ARG A 31 4.94 -1.49 15.75
N LEU A 32 6.09 -2.05 15.38
CA LEU A 32 6.51 -3.36 15.86
C LEU A 32 7.50 -3.14 17.00
N MET A 33 7.07 -3.34 18.24
CA MET A 33 7.97 -3.16 19.39
C MET A 33 9.13 -4.15 19.33
N GLY A 34 10.35 -3.64 19.54
CA GLY A 34 11.53 -4.46 19.75
C GLY A 34 12.16 -5.00 18.46
N ARG A 35 13.33 -4.42 18.14
CA ARG A 35 14.28 -4.77 17.07
C ARG A 35 13.79 -4.46 15.65
N PRO A 36 14.71 -4.16 14.71
CA PRO A 36 14.38 -3.96 13.31
C PRO A 36 13.66 -5.21 12.77
N ARG A 37 12.51 -5.03 12.11
CA ARG A 37 11.80 -6.13 11.45
C ARG A 37 11.40 -5.73 10.04
N ALA A 38 11.38 -6.74 9.16
CA ALA A 38 10.97 -6.63 7.76
C ALA A 38 9.53 -6.10 7.56
N PHE A 39 8.68 -6.06 8.58
CA PHE A 39 7.24 -5.77 8.40
C PHE A 39 6.83 -4.33 8.74
N GLY A 40 7.79 -3.42 8.95
CA GLY A 40 7.49 -2.03 9.32
C GLY A 40 7.02 -1.19 8.13
N THR A 41 5.86 -0.54 8.25
CA THR A 41 5.36 0.44 7.27
C THR A 41 5.39 1.85 7.84
N ILE A 42 5.85 2.83 7.07
CA ILE A 42 5.81 4.26 7.41
C ILE A 42 5.13 5.01 6.27
N ASN A 43 4.17 5.87 6.61
CA ASN A 43 3.50 6.74 5.67
C ASN A 43 3.87 8.20 5.95
N PHE A 44 4.23 8.90 4.88
CA PHE A 44 4.56 10.31 4.88
C PHE A 44 3.54 11.08 4.04
N CYS A 45 3.28 12.32 4.41
CA CYS A 45 2.52 13.27 3.61
C CYS A 45 3.35 14.51 3.33
N LYS A 46 3.20 15.09 2.15
CA LYS A 46 3.86 16.35 1.82
C LYS A 46 3.36 17.47 2.72
N LEU A 47 4.29 18.33 3.16
CA LEU A 47 4.00 19.49 3.99
C LEU A 47 2.91 20.37 3.36
N ASN A 48 2.06 20.94 4.22
CA ASN A 48 0.90 21.77 3.85
C ASN A 48 -0.23 21.02 3.13
N ILE A 49 -0.19 19.69 3.11
CA ILE A 49 -1.35 18.84 2.85
C ILE A 49 -1.75 18.25 4.19
N GLU A 50 -3.00 18.45 4.60
CA GLU A 50 -3.53 17.85 5.83
C GLU A 50 -4.31 16.59 5.46
N PRO A 51 -3.68 15.39 5.53
CA PRO A 51 -4.43 14.16 5.38
C PRO A 51 -5.29 13.98 6.62
N ARG A 52 -6.58 13.72 6.40
CA ARG A 52 -7.46 13.30 7.49
C ARG A 52 -7.23 11.82 7.75
N ILE A 53 -6.34 11.50 8.70
CA ILE A 53 -6.23 10.14 9.23
C ILE A 53 -7.44 9.91 10.12
N THR A 54 -8.39 9.09 9.67
CA THR A 54 -9.58 8.76 10.45
C THR A 54 -9.30 7.69 11.49
N ASP A 55 -8.53 6.66 11.10
CA ASP A 55 -8.25 5.50 11.94
C ASP A 55 -6.82 4.98 11.75
N ARG A 56 -6.31 4.29 12.77
CA ARG A 56 -5.05 3.55 12.72
C ARG A 56 -5.32 2.12 13.17
N ILE A 57 -5.14 1.17 12.26
CA ILE A 57 -5.40 -0.24 12.51
C ILE A 57 -4.04 -0.91 12.77
N GLU A 58 -3.80 -1.29 14.02
CA GLU A 58 -2.66 -2.12 14.39
C GLU A 58 -3.07 -3.59 14.34
N ILE A 59 -2.46 -4.35 13.45
CA ILE A 59 -2.70 -5.79 13.31
C ILE A 59 -1.65 -6.51 14.16
N GLU A 60 -2.03 -6.93 15.36
CA GLU A 60 -1.12 -7.42 16.42
C GLU A 60 -0.45 -8.76 16.10
N ASN A 61 -0.93 -9.50 15.09
CA ASN A 61 -0.32 -10.75 14.66
C ASN A 61 -0.39 -10.82 13.14
N GLY A 62 0.70 -10.47 12.46
CA GLY A 62 0.86 -10.79 11.05
C GLY A 62 0.91 -12.31 10.88
N ASN A 63 -0.26 -12.96 10.83
CA ASN A 63 -0.36 -14.33 10.36
C ASN A 63 0.20 -14.35 8.94
N SER A 64 0.93 -15.41 8.59
CA SER A 64 1.51 -15.61 7.26
C SER A 64 0.47 -15.73 6.12
N ASN A 65 -0.83 -15.62 6.44
CA ASN A 65 -1.94 -15.65 5.50
C ASN A 65 -2.47 -14.24 5.27
N ASN A 66 -2.02 -13.59 4.19
CA ASN A 66 -2.43 -12.24 3.79
C ASN A 66 -3.95 -12.05 3.66
N HIS A 67 -4.72 -13.13 3.47
CA HIS A 67 -6.19 -13.07 3.42
C HIS A 67 -6.85 -12.77 4.77
N GLU A 68 -6.30 -13.26 5.88
CA GLU A 68 -6.89 -13.04 7.21
C GLU A 68 -6.79 -11.57 7.63
N THR A 69 -5.62 -10.96 7.37
CA THR A 69 -5.37 -9.52 7.55
C THR A 69 -6.38 -8.65 6.78
N LEU A 70 -6.75 -9.03 5.55
CA LEU A 70 -7.74 -8.30 4.76
C LEU A 70 -9.17 -8.44 5.32
N LEU A 71 -9.49 -9.57 5.95
CA LEU A 71 -10.78 -9.78 6.59
C LEU A 71 -10.91 -8.99 7.90
N GLU A 72 -9.81 -8.77 8.63
CA GLU A 72 -9.80 -7.93 9.84
C GLU A 72 -10.14 -6.47 9.56
N VAL A 73 -9.84 -5.98 8.36
CA VAL A 73 -10.16 -4.60 7.93
C VAL A 73 -11.40 -4.51 7.05
N LYS A 74 -12.19 -5.60 6.94
CA LYS A 74 -13.33 -5.69 6.03
C LYS A 74 -14.34 -4.58 6.24
N ASP A 75 -14.73 -4.28 7.47
CA ASP A 75 -15.76 -3.29 7.77
C ASP A 75 -15.36 -1.90 7.25
N TYR A 76 -14.09 -1.52 7.41
CA TYR A 76 -13.54 -0.27 6.85
C TYR A 76 -13.59 -0.25 5.32
N ILE A 77 -13.30 -1.39 4.67
CA ILE A 77 -13.37 -1.50 3.20
C ILE A 77 -14.83 -1.38 2.73
N ASP A 78 -15.77 -2.02 3.42
CA ASP A 78 -17.18 -2.03 3.06
C ASP A 78 -17.84 -0.66 3.24
N GLU A 79 -17.47 0.09 4.28
CA GLU A 79 -17.97 1.45 4.55
C GLU A 79 -17.35 2.54 3.66
N SER A 80 -16.24 2.23 2.98
CA SER A 80 -15.54 3.20 2.14
C SER A 80 -16.08 3.21 0.71
N GLU A 81 -16.69 4.32 0.28
CA GLU A 81 -17.12 4.50 -1.11
C GLU A 81 -15.94 4.43 -2.09
N ASN A 82 -14.89 5.21 -1.81
CA ASN A 82 -13.65 5.25 -2.58
C ASN A 82 -12.49 4.72 -1.74
N ILE A 83 -11.81 3.67 -2.23
CA ILE A 83 -10.70 3.04 -1.51
C ILE A 83 -9.58 2.61 -2.46
N LEU A 84 -8.34 2.82 -2.02
CA LEU A 84 -7.14 2.23 -2.59
C LEU A 84 -6.41 1.43 -1.52
N ILE A 85 -6.00 0.21 -1.86
CA ILE A 85 -5.20 -0.69 -1.05
C ILE A 85 -3.92 -0.96 -1.82
N LEU A 86 -2.78 -0.55 -1.27
CA LEU A 86 -1.48 -0.60 -1.94
C LEU A 86 -0.43 -1.30 -1.09
N GLY A 87 0.55 -1.91 -1.75
CA GLY A 87 1.73 -2.47 -1.11
C GLY A 87 2.24 -3.76 -1.74
N ASP A 88 3.21 -4.39 -1.09
CA ASP A 88 3.70 -5.73 -1.34
C ASP A 88 2.73 -6.76 -0.76
N PHE A 89 2.08 -7.51 -1.65
CA PHE A 89 1.16 -8.56 -1.29
C PHE A 89 1.84 -9.92 -1.12
N ASN A 90 3.13 -10.05 -1.47
CA ASN A 90 3.87 -11.32 -1.50
C ASN A 90 3.12 -12.45 -2.25
N HIS A 91 2.26 -12.08 -3.19
CA HIS A 91 1.47 -12.98 -4.03
C HIS A 91 1.58 -12.53 -5.48
N GLU A 92 1.77 -13.48 -6.40
CA GLU A 92 1.91 -13.15 -7.81
C GLU A 92 0.59 -12.60 -8.40
N LEU A 93 0.60 -11.32 -8.77
CA LEU A 93 -0.54 -10.52 -9.23
C LEU A 93 -0.80 -10.67 -10.74
N LYS A 94 -0.82 -11.91 -11.25
CA LYS A 94 -1.18 -12.20 -12.66
C LYS A 94 -2.69 -12.25 -12.88
N LEU A 95 -3.15 -12.05 -14.11
CA LEU A 95 -4.59 -12.08 -14.43
C LEU A 95 -5.20 -13.41 -13.97
N GLY A 96 -6.30 -13.33 -13.21
CA GLY A 96 -7.00 -14.52 -12.71
C GLY A 96 -6.31 -15.22 -11.54
N ASN A 97 -5.37 -14.54 -10.85
CA ASN A 97 -4.82 -15.07 -9.62
C ASN A 97 -5.89 -15.12 -8.50
N GLN A 98 -5.63 -15.95 -7.48
CA GLN A 98 -6.56 -16.18 -6.38
C GLN A 98 -6.83 -14.92 -5.56
N LEU A 99 -5.81 -14.09 -5.33
CA LEU A 99 -5.95 -12.85 -4.56
C LEU A 99 -6.85 -11.85 -5.28
N GLU A 100 -6.67 -11.65 -6.59
CA GLU A 100 -7.54 -10.78 -7.39
C GLU A 100 -9.00 -11.25 -7.38
N SER A 101 -9.20 -12.56 -7.49
CA SER A 101 -10.55 -13.15 -7.39
C SER A 101 -11.16 -12.94 -6.01
N PHE A 102 -10.38 -13.18 -4.95
CA PHE A 102 -10.80 -12.96 -3.56
C PHE A 102 -11.15 -11.49 -3.30
N MET A 103 -10.30 -10.57 -3.75
CA MET A 103 -10.49 -9.12 -3.59
C MET A 103 -11.79 -8.67 -4.26
N PHE A 104 -12.02 -9.11 -5.50
CA PHE A 104 -13.24 -8.78 -6.22
C PHE A 104 -14.49 -9.42 -5.60
N GLN A 105 -14.45 -10.70 -5.23
CA GLN A 105 -15.61 -11.41 -4.69
C GLN A 105 -15.98 -10.96 -3.26
N SER A 106 -14.98 -10.63 -2.44
CA SER A 106 -15.19 -10.32 -1.02
C SER A 106 -15.47 -8.84 -0.77
N PHE A 107 -14.92 -7.96 -1.61
CA PHE A 107 -14.95 -6.51 -1.40
C PHE A 107 -15.36 -5.70 -2.65
N GLY A 108 -15.52 -6.33 -3.81
CA GLY A 108 -15.83 -5.62 -5.06
C GLY A 108 -14.69 -4.72 -5.58
N ILE A 109 -13.47 -4.87 -5.06
CA ILE A 109 -12.31 -4.07 -5.45
C ILE A 109 -11.51 -4.77 -6.57
N ARG A 110 -10.92 -3.97 -7.46
CA ARG A 110 -10.20 -4.44 -8.66
C ARG A 110 -8.73 -4.04 -8.60
N LEU A 111 -7.88 -4.79 -9.28
CA LEU A 111 -6.47 -4.45 -9.44
C LEU A 111 -6.28 -3.39 -10.52
N PHE A 112 -5.63 -2.28 -10.17
CA PHE A 112 -5.24 -1.20 -11.09
C PHE A 112 -3.78 -1.29 -11.56
N SER A 113 -2.90 -1.93 -10.78
CA SER A 113 -1.47 -1.96 -11.10
C SER A 113 -1.16 -2.64 -12.44
N PRO A 114 -0.04 -2.23 -13.10
CA PRO A 114 0.43 -2.87 -14.32
C PRO A 114 0.84 -4.33 -14.04
N ARG A 115 0.70 -5.19 -15.04
CA ARG A 115 1.05 -6.63 -14.95
C ARG A 115 2.52 -6.89 -15.27
N GLU A 116 3.37 -5.90 -15.04
CA GLU A 116 4.80 -5.96 -15.32
C GLU A 116 5.60 -6.12 -14.02
N SER A 117 6.86 -6.52 -14.15
CA SER A 117 7.70 -6.86 -13.00
C SER A 117 7.88 -5.71 -12.02
N THR A 118 7.50 -5.93 -10.77
CA THR A 118 7.67 -4.99 -9.66
C THR A 118 8.93 -5.26 -8.83
N THR A 119 9.67 -6.32 -9.14
CA THR A 119 10.94 -6.64 -8.47
C THR A 119 12.09 -6.85 -9.46
N ASN A 120 13.32 -6.86 -8.96
CA ASN A 120 14.48 -7.25 -9.78
C ASN A 120 14.53 -8.76 -10.08
N ALA A 121 13.76 -9.58 -9.35
CA ALA A 121 13.60 -11.01 -9.58
C ALA A 121 12.57 -11.38 -10.66
N ARG A 122 11.95 -10.39 -11.32
CA ARG A 122 10.92 -10.60 -12.35
C ARG A 122 9.58 -11.11 -11.83
N THR A 123 9.25 -10.81 -10.58
CA THR A 123 7.93 -11.10 -9.98
C THR A 123 7.02 -9.88 -10.03
N VAL A 124 5.71 -10.12 -9.97
CA VAL A 124 4.68 -9.07 -9.91
C VAL A 124 3.94 -9.25 -8.58
N ILE A 125 4.46 -8.68 -7.50
CA ILE A 125 3.91 -8.90 -6.14
C ILE A 125 3.46 -7.60 -5.45
N ASP A 126 3.88 -6.46 -5.97
CA ASP A 126 3.47 -5.14 -5.50
C ASP A 126 2.26 -4.66 -6.31
N GLY A 127 1.21 -4.20 -5.62
CA GLY A 127 -0.08 -3.95 -6.24
C GLY A 127 -0.80 -2.71 -5.71
N VAL A 128 -1.83 -2.32 -6.45
CA VAL A 128 -2.79 -1.27 -6.11
C VAL A 128 -4.15 -1.81 -6.46
N PHE A 129 -4.90 -2.22 -5.46
CA PHE A 129 -6.31 -2.57 -5.59
C PHE A 129 -7.17 -1.36 -5.23
N GLY A 130 -8.39 -1.30 -5.75
CA GLY A 130 -9.35 -0.34 -5.25
C GLY A 130 -10.72 -0.41 -5.88
N ARG A 131 -11.61 0.39 -5.32
CA ARG A 131 -12.94 0.71 -5.83
C ARG A 131 -13.04 2.22 -5.80
N VAL A 132 -13.07 2.82 -6.99
CA VAL A 132 -13.20 4.26 -7.17
C VAL A 132 -14.12 4.49 -8.38
N GLU A 133 -15.30 5.05 -8.16
CA GLU A 133 -16.33 5.17 -9.21
C GLU A 133 -16.15 6.43 -10.05
N ASP A 134 -15.64 7.52 -9.45
CA ASP A 134 -15.54 8.84 -10.08
C ASP A 134 -14.09 9.28 -10.39
N TYR A 135 -13.13 8.34 -10.34
CA TYR A 135 -11.72 8.65 -10.54
C TYR A 135 -11.06 7.75 -11.58
N ASN A 136 -10.20 8.35 -12.40
CA ASN A 136 -9.22 7.63 -13.21
C ASN A 136 -7.95 7.37 -12.39
N ILE A 137 -7.47 6.12 -12.41
CA ILE A 137 -6.26 5.68 -11.71
C ILE A 137 -5.18 5.33 -12.74
N GLU A 138 -4.05 6.02 -12.66
CA GLU A 138 -2.84 5.69 -13.41
C GLU A 138 -1.78 5.15 -12.45
N VAL A 139 -1.13 4.05 -12.82
CA VAL A 139 -0.05 3.46 -12.02
C VAL A 139 1.21 3.35 -12.89
N PHE A 140 2.30 3.90 -12.39
CA PHE A 140 3.60 3.90 -13.05
C PHE A 140 4.62 3.12 -12.21
N ILE A 141 5.51 2.40 -12.87
CA ILE A 141 6.62 1.69 -12.24
C ILE A 141 7.92 2.38 -12.60
N TYR A 142 8.77 2.63 -11.59
CA TYR A 142 10.09 3.19 -11.79
C TYR A 142 11.17 2.19 -11.37
N GLU A 143 12.31 2.19 -12.05
CA GLU A 143 13.45 1.41 -11.63
C GLU A 143 14.05 1.95 -10.33
N SER A 144 14.40 1.04 -9.43
CA SER A 144 15.06 1.38 -8.17
C SER A 144 16.48 0.82 -8.16
N TYR A 145 17.44 1.67 -7.80
CA TYR A 145 18.83 1.27 -7.60
C TYR A 145 19.15 0.95 -6.14
N SER A 146 18.23 1.26 -5.21
CA SER A 146 18.43 1.14 -3.77
C SER A 146 17.50 0.13 -3.11
N SER A 147 16.62 -0.52 -3.88
CA SER A 147 15.70 -1.56 -3.39
C SER A 147 15.60 -2.72 -4.39
N HIS A 148 15.26 -3.90 -3.88
CA HIS A 148 14.88 -5.04 -4.70
C HIS A 148 13.50 -4.83 -5.36
N HIS A 149 12.62 -4.08 -4.69
CA HIS A 149 11.29 -3.72 -5.17
C HIS A 149 11.36 -2.38 -5.92
N LYS A 150 10.52 -2.26 -6.95
CA LYS A 150 10.36 -1.07 -7.77
C LYS A 150 9.23 -0.22 -7.20
N PRO A 151 9.43 1.08 -6.97
CA PRO A 151 8.37 1.94 -6.47
C PRO A 151 7.22 2.05 -7.48
N LEU A 152 6.00 1.96 -6.95
CA LEU A 152 4.77 2.25 -7.68
C LEU A 152 4.38 3.72 -7.41
N VAL A 153 4.11 4.46 -8.47
CA VAL A 153 3.55 5.81 -8.39
C VAL A 153 2.12 5.76 -8.87
N VAL A 154 1.19 6.07 -7.97
CA VAL A 154 -0.25 6.10 -8.26
C VAL A 154 -0.69 7.55 -8.44
N ARG A 155 -1.38 7.84 -9.54
CA ARG A 155 -2.06 9.11 -9.76
C ARG A 155 -3.56 8.88 -9.81
N VAL A 156 -4.27 9.73 -9.09
CA VAL A 156 -5.72 9.71 -8.97
C VAL A 156 -6.24 11.01 -9.56
N HIS A 157 -7.11 10.92 -10.56
CA HIS A 157 -7.68 12.05 -11.28
C HIS A 157 -9.20 11.99 -11.22
N GLU A 158 -9.87 13.10 -10.93
CA GLU A 158 -11.32 13.20 -11.12
C GLU A 158 -11.65 13.01 -12.62
N LEU A 159 -12.76 12.31 -12.90
CA LEU A 159 -13.28 12.12 -14.25
C LEU A 159 -13.90 13.39 -14.86
#